data_AF-A0A8S1RRE8-F1
#
_entry.id   AF-A0A8S1RRE8-F1
#
_cell.length_a   1.000
_cell.length_b   1.000
_cell.length_c   1.000
_cell.angle_alpha   90.00
_cell.angle_beta   90.00
_cell.angle_gamma   90.00
#
_symmetry.space_group_name_H-M   'P 1'
#
loop_
_entity.id
_entity.type
_entity.pdbx_description
1 polymer ?
#
loop_
_entity_poly.entity_id
_entity_poly.type
_entity_poly.pdbx_seq_one_letter_code
_entity_poly.pdbx_strand_id
1 'polypeptide(L)'
;MNSNKLIKTQQNNQFQGEEESTRHLSEILGMKYTQIEQPPSQTINFRSLRQRFGLIQDKYPLPLKFEQLLQTMKTIEMTYWKKQKPIAYQFKTNAFRILQIGQLLKLDKELYQIKIVEKSVQIVPKDVLIQNLPSFQPFAHQLPSVFESRITRIRNILDKLVQIVHENFLHIINQQDFKEQSMKFKVYHPKFDLNLVPDILPQQVPLQIYTEEQKVQLQQIIENIIQYFNKRAVSFMFYHNLINYLLSKIEMNKDQMVKQIHFLMKIQPDFLQITNQKKEQLRVKWIIQINKQSTVENQIQQLKTYFY
;
A
#
# COMPACT_ATOMS: atom_id res chain seq x y z
N MET A 1 -59.45 19.56 -17.77
CA MET A 1 -59.65 18.23 -18.40
C MET A 1 -58.49 17.34 -18.02
N ASN A 2 -58.81 16.08 -17.70
CA ASN A 2 -57.93 14.94 -17.36
C ASN A 2 -57.24 14.97 -15.99
N SER A 3 -57.25 13.92 -15.17
CA SER A 3 -58.12 12.75 -15.00
C SER A 3 -57.55 12.00 -13.79
N ASN A 4 -58.26 12.04 -12.66
CA ASN A 4 -58.06 11.10 -11.57
C ASN A 4 -58.53 9.71 -12.01
N LYS A 5 -57.78 8.66 -11.67
CA LYS A 5 -58.39 7.40 -11.22
C LYS A 5 -57.57 6.78 -10.09
N LEU A 6 -58.34 6.45 -9.05
CA LEU A 6 -57.98 5.98 -7.73
C LEU A 6 -57.67 4.47 -7.68
N ILE A 7 -56.70 4.14 -6.81
CA ILE A 7 -56.75 3.18 -5.66
C ILE A 7 -57.26 1.75 -5.88
N LYS A 8 -56.44 0.77 -5.44
CA LYS A 8 -56.86 -0.24 -4.44
C LYS A 8 -55.71 -0.58 -3.48
N THR A 9 -56.02 -0.48 -2.20
CA THR A 9 -55.19 -0.72 -1.02
C THR A 9 -55.56 -2.07 -0.38
N GLN A 10 -54.66 -2.57 0.48
CA GLN A 10 -54.78 -3.67 1.47
C GLN A 10 -54.48 -5.08 0.92
N GLN A 11 -53.69 -5.93 1.58
CA GLN A 11 -53.61 -6.17 3.03
C GLN A 11 -52.21 -6.52 3.57
N ASN A 12 -52.08 -6.32 4.88
CA ASN A 12 -51.01 -6.75 5.79
C ASN A 12 -50.62 -8.23 5.63
N ASN A 13 -49.34 -8.53 5.86
CA ASN A 13 -48.94 -9.55 6.85
C ASN A 13 -47.50 -9.30 7.30
N GLN A 14 -47.35 -9.07 8.61
CA GLN A 14 -46.10 -9.31 9.35
C GLN A 14 -45.92 -10.83 9.46
N PHE A 15 -44.72 -11.35 9.20
CA PHE A 15 -44.03 -12.35 10.03
C PHE A 15 -42.57 -12.46 9.58
N GLN A 16 -41.67 -12.53 10.56
CA GLN A 16 -40.24 -12.83 10.42
C GLN A 16 -40.03 -14.28 9.99
N GLY A 17 -38.90 -14.58 9.34
CA GLY A 17 -38.43 -15.95 9.21
C GLY A 17 -37.37 -16.10 8.13
N GLU A 18 -36.19 -16.54 8.56
CA GLU A 18 -35.04 -16.92 7.74
C GLU A 18 -35.39 -18.05 6.75
N GLU A 19 -34.45 -18.32 5.83
CA GLU A 19 -34.35 -19.50 4.94
C GLU A 19 -34.84 -19.33 3.50
N GLU A 20 -34.01 -18.72 2.64
CA GLU A 20 -34.03 -19.03 1.21
C GLU A 20 -32.65 -18.75 0.56
N SER A 21 -31.61 -19.48 0.97
CA SER A 21 -30.28 -19.44 0.28
C SER A 21 -29.43 -20.70 0.48
N THR A 22 -30.02 -21.89 0.58
CA THR A 22 -29.29 -23.17 0.72
C THR A 22 -29.61 -24.24 -0.33
N ARG A 23 -30.47 -23.95 -1.30
CA ARG A 23 -30.70 -24.88 -2.42
C ARG A 23 -29.77 -24.55 -3.58
N HIS A 24 -28.55 -25.09 -3.57
CA HIS A 24 -27.75 -25.46 -4.77
C HIS A 24 -26.37 -26.07 -4.41
N LEU A 25 -26.28 -26.89 -3.35
CA LEU A 25 -25.00 -27.53 -2.96
C LEU A 25 -25.08 -29.03 -2.65
N SER A 26 -26.06 -29.75 -3.21
CA SER A 26 -26.23 -31.20 -2.96
C SER A 26 -26.18 -32.10 -4.20
N GLU A 27 -25.75 -31.61 -5.37
CA GLU A 27 -25.72 -32.43 -6.61
C GLU A 27 -24.32 -32.71 -7.20
N ILE A 28 -23.24 -32.54 -6.43
CA ILE A 28 -21.89 -32.87 -6.91
C ILE A 28 -21.21 -33.86 -5.96
N LEU A 29 -21.78 -35.06 -5.82
CA LEU A 29 -21.09 -36.22 -5.25
C LEU A 29 -21.40 -37.45 -6.08
N GLY A 30 -20.60 -37.66 -7.14
CA GLY A 30 -20.73 -38.86 -7.96
C GLY A 30 -19.97 -38.80 -9.27
N MET A 31 -18.66 -38.56 -9.27
CA MET A 31 -17.82 -38.89 -10.43
C MET A 31 -16.51 -39.57 -10.02
N LYS A 32 -16.28 -40.72 -10.65
CA LYS A 32 -15.17 -41.65 -10.45
C LYS A 32 -13.84 -41.01 -10.86
N TYR A 33 -12.76 -41.39 -10.18
CA TYR A 33 -11.39 -41.05 -10.54
C TYR A 33 -11.03 -41.72 -11.87
N THR A 34 -11.07 -40.96 -12.96
CA THR A 34 -10.38 -41.27 -14.20
C THR A 34 -9.16 -40.37 -14.35
N GLN A 35 -8.10 -40.96 -14.88
CA GLN A 35 -6.75 -40.43 -15.10
C GLN A 35 -6.74 -38.91 -15.40
N ILE A 36 -5.95 -38.18 -14.61
CA ILE A 36 -5.72 -36.74 -14.83
C ILE A 36 -4.86 -36.61 -16.10
N GLU A 37 -5.51 -36.42 -17.24
CA GLU A 37 -4.88 -35.78 -18.39
C GLU A 37 -4.35 -34.43 -17.92
N GLN A 38 -3.04 -34.19 -18.09
CA GLN A 38 -2.50 -32.85 -17.94
C GLN A 38 -3.28 -31.93 -18.88
N PRO A 39 -3.90 -30.84 -18.38
CA PRO A 39 -4.60 -29.94 -19.28
C PRO A 39 -3.60 -29.40 -20.29
N PRO A 40 -3.95 -29.36 -21.59
CA PRO A 40 -3.08 -28.75 -22.59
C PRO A 40 -2.76 -27.32 -22.14
N SER A 41 -1.50 -26.91 -22.31
CA SER A 41 -1.07 -25.57 -21.98
C SER A 41 -2.03 -24.59 -22.65
N GLN A 42 -2.85 -23.91 -21.85
CA GLN A 42 -3.77 -22.92 -22.39
C GLN A 42 -2.89 -21.81 -22.92
N THR A 43 -2.71 -21.79 -24.24
CA THR A 43 -2.15 -20.66 -24.97
C THR A 43 -2.84 -19.41 -24.47
N ILE A 44 -2.08 -18.59 -23.74
CA ILE A 44 -2.54 -17.33 -23.17
C ILE A 44 -3.25 -16.56 -24.29
N ASN A 45 -4.54 -16.25 -24.14
CA ASN A 45 -5.31 -15.66 -25.23
C ASN A 45 -4.84 -14.21 -25.50
N PHE A 46 -3.84 -14.08 -26.39
CA PHE A 46 -3.01 -12.90 -26.61
C PHE A 46 -3.79 -11.64 -27.04
N ARG A 47 -4.95 -11.81 -27.69
CA ARG A 47 -5.85 -10.69 -28.04
C ARG A 47 -6.47 -10.05 -26.79
N SER A 48 -6.73 -10.83 -25.74
CA SER A 48 -7.34 -10.33 -24.51
C SER A 48 -6.42 -9.45 -23.69
N LEU A 49 -5.10 -9.59 -23.80
CA LEU A 49 -4.13 -8.79 -23.03
C LEU A 49 -3.99 -7.38 -23.57
N ARG A 50 -3.89 -7.22 -24.90
CA ARG A 50 -3.97 -5.88 -25.52
C ARG A 50 -5.33 -5.22 -25.27
N GLN A 51 -6.42 -5.98 -25.30
CA GLN A 51 -7.76 -5.47 -24.99
C GLN A 51 -7.95 -5.14 -23.49
N ARG A 52 -7.35 -5.91 -22.57
CA ARG A 52 -7.43 -5.66 -21.11
C ARG A 52 -6.50 -4.55 -20.62
N PHE A 53 -5.29 -4.47 -21.19
CA PHE A 53 -4.24 -3.57 -20.68
C PHE A 53 -4.00 -2.34 -21.57
N GLY A 54 -4.64 -2.26 -22.74
CA GLY A 54 -4.66 -1.06 -23.57
C GLY A 54 -3.27 -0.66 -24.10
N LEU A 55 -2.94 0.63 -23.97
CA LEU A 55 -1.65 1.22 -24.36
C LEU A 55 -0.50 0.56 -23.57
N ILE A 56 0.61 0.33 -24.26
CA ILE A 56 1.86 -0.13 -23.62
C ILE A 56 2.23 0.89 -22.54
N GLN A 57 2.34 0.43 -21.30
CA GLN A 57 2.81 1.27 -20.20
C GLN A 57 4.33 1.42 -20.29
N ASP A 58 4.85 2.62 -20.04
CA ASP A 58 6.29 2.86 -20.04
C ASP A 58 7.00 2.22 -18.83
N LYS A 59 6.25 1.97 -17.75
CA LYS A 59 6.77 1.47 -16.47
C LYS A 59 5.79 0.47 -15.87
N TYR A 60 6.31 -0.52 -15.15
CA TYR A 60 5.46 -1.42 -14.35
C TYR A 60 4.75 -0.62 -13.24
N PRO A 61 3.60 -1.07 -12.74
CA PRO A 61 3.05 -0.56 -11.50
C PRO A 61 3.95 -0.93 -10.30
N LEU A 62 3.86 -0.19 -9.20
CA LEU A 62 4.58 -0.52 -7.96
C LEU A 62 3.61 -0.79 -6.81
N PRO A 63 4.02 -1.57 -5.79
CA PRO A 63 3.34 -1.58 -4.50
C PRO A 63 3.27 -0.16 -3.91
N LEU A 64 2.20 0.20 -3.19
CA LEU A 64 1.98 1.57 -2.70
C LEU A 64 3.12 2.04 -1.80
N LYS A 65 3.68 1.14 -0.98
CA LYS A 65 4.86 1.44 -0.15
C LYS A 65 6.07 1.91 -0.97
N PHE A 66 6.30 1.35 -2.16
CA PHE A 66 7.41 1.74 -3.03
C PHE A 66 7.10 3.05 -3.76
N GLU A 67 5.83 3.28 -4.14
CA GLU A 67 5.40 4.57 -4.68
C GLU A 67 5.55 5.71 -3.66
N GLN A 68 5.17 5.46 -2.40
CA GLN A 68 5.36 6.42 -1.31
C GLN A 68 6.83 6.73 -1.06
N LEU A 69 7.72 5.75 -1.20
CA LEU A 69 9.17 5.94 -1.07
C LEU A 69 9.71 6.86 -2.17
N LEU A 70 9.29 6.65 -3.43
CA LEU A 70 9.64 7.54 -4.55
C LEU A 70 9.06 8.94 -4.39
N GLN A 71 7.82 9.06 -3.90
CA GLN A 71 7.20 10.36 -3.63
C GLN A 71 7.95 11.12 -2.51
N THR A 72 8.46 10.38 -1.51
CA THR A 72 9.29 10.94 -0.45
C THR A 72 10.60 11.47 -1.02
N MET A 73 11.27 10.68 -1.86
CA MET A 73 12.46 11.11 -2.60
C MET A 73 12.18 12.37 -3.43
N LYS A 74 11.12 12.38 -4.23
CA LYS A 74 10.71 13.55 -5.04
C LYS A 74 10.51 14.80 -4.17
N THR A 75 9.90 14.65 -3.00
CA THR A 75 9.67 15.74 -2.04
C THR A 75 10.98 16.26 -1.46
N ILE A 76 11.92 15.38 -1.13
CA ILE A 76 13.26 15.73 -0.66
C ILE A 76 14.00 16.53 -1.73
N GLU A 77 14.10 15.99 -2.94
CA GLU A 77 14.85 16.64 -4.04
C GLU A 77 14.23 18.01 -4.41
N MET A 78 12.90 18.09 -4.48
CA MET A 78 12.18 19.36 -4.71
C MET A 78 12.45 20.38 -3.60
N THR A 79 12.45 19.94 -2.33
CA THR A 79 12.71 20.81 -1.18
C THR A 79 14.15 21.32 -1.19
N TYR A 80 15.10 20.46 -1.55
CA TYR A 80 16.51 20.81 -1.66
C TYR A 80 16.71 21.82 -2.79
N TRP A 81 16.11 21.58 -3.95
CA TRP A 81 16.15 22.49 -5.09
C TRP A 81 15.59 23.88 -4.74
N LYS A 82 14.44 23.91 -4.04
CA LYS A 82 13.79 25.15 -3.60
C LYS A 82 14.61 25.93 -2.57
N LYS A 83 15.19 25.24 -1.59
CA LYS A 83 15.85 25.89 -0.45
C LYS A 83 17.34 26.13 -0.66
N GLN A 84 17.97 25.35 -1.56
CA GLN A 84 19.41 25.35 -1.83
C GLN A 84 20.27 25.22 -0.55
N LYS A 85 19.77 24.46 0.42
CA LYS A 85 20.39 24.25 1.74
C LYS A 85 20.12 22.82 2.22
N PRO A 86 20.97 22.26 3.10
CA PRO A 86 20.71 20.98 3.75
C PRO A 86 19.30 20.92 4.36
N ILE A 87 18.63 19.78 4.21
CA ILE A 87 17.28 19.59 4.75
C ILE A 87 17.39 18.91 6.11
N ALA A 88 16.78 19.50 7.14
CA ALA A 88 16.74 18.94 8.48
C ALA A 88 15.37 18.33 8.80
N TYR A 89 15.37 17.10 9.31
CA TYR A 89 14.20 16.40 9.85
C TYR A 89 14.39 16.10 11.32
N GLN A 90 13.50 16.62 12.18
CA GLN A 90 13.54 16.35 13.61
C GLN A 90 13.02 14.94 13.93
N PHE A 91 13.70 14.21 14.83
CA PHE A 91 13.31 12.83 15.17
C PHE A 91 11.88 12.73 15.69
N LYS A 92 11.47 13.62 16.61
CA LYS A 92 10.15 13.56 17.25
C LYS A 92 8.97 13.78 16.28
N THR A 93 9.14 14.59 15.25
CA THR A 93 8.05 15.01 14.37
C THR A 93 8.10 14.35 13.00
N ASN A 94 9.27 13.88 12.57
CA ASN A 94 9.51 13.34 11.24
C ASN A 94 10.06 11.90 11.26
N ALA A 95 9.86 11.19 12.35
CA ALA A 95 10.25 9.79 12.55
C ALA A 95 10.03 8.90 11.32
N PHE A 96 8.83 8.94 10.73
CA PHE A 96 8.49 8.15 9.53
C PHE A 96 9.32 8.54 8.30
N ARG A 97 9.51 9.84 8.05
CA ARG A 97 10.34 10.32 6.93
C ARG A 97 11.79 9.92 7.10
N ILE A 98 12.30 9.93 8.32
CA ILE A 98 13.67 9.51 8.63
C ILE A 98 13.85 8.02 8.32
N LEU A 99 12.87 7.18 8.65
CA LEU A 99 12.89 5.77 8.25
C LEU A 99 12.85 5.60 6.73
N GLN A 100 12.00 6.35 6.02
CA GLN A 100 11.97 6.32 4.56
C GLN A 100 13.31 6.76 3.94
N ILE A 101 14.00 7.74 4.53
CA ILE A 101 15.36 8.10 4.12
C ILE A 101 16.32 6.93 4.35
N GLY A 102 16.22 6.24 5.49
CA GLY A 102 16.99 5.01 5.74
C GLY A 102 16.71 3.91 4.71
N GLN A 103 15.46 3.75 4.28
CA GLN A 103 15.08 2.81 3.21
C GLN A 103 15.67 3.21 1.86
N LEU A 104 15.65 4.50 1.52
CA LEU A 104 16.29 5.02 0.31
C LEU A 104 17.80 4.76 0.31
N LEU A 105 18.48 4.98 1.44
CA LEU A 105 19.90 4.67 1.57
C LEU A 105 20.22 3.18 1.53
N LYS A 106 19.28 2.31 1.95
CA LYS A 106 19.44 0.87 1.80
C LYS A 106 19.47 0.47 0.32
N LEU A 107 18.66 1.11 -0.51
CA LEU A 107 18.64 0.90 -1.96
C LEU A 107 19.89 1.48 -2.63
N ASP A 108 20.34 2.64 -2.18
CA ASP A 108 21.48 3.35 -2.74
C ASP A 108 22.21 4.17 -1.66
N LYS A 109 23.32 3.63 -1.17
CA LYS A 109 24.12 4.23 -0.08
C LYS A 109 24.71 5.59 -0.45
N GLU A 110 24.88 5.82 -1.75
CA GLU A 110 25.47 7.04 -2.28
C GLU A 110 24.42 8.11 -2.56
N LEU A 111 23.14 7.85 -2.24
CA LEU A 111 22.07 8.78 -2.57
C LEU A 111 22.16 10.09 -1.79
N TYR A 112 22.32 10.02 -0.46
CA TYR A 112 22.35 11.18 0.41
C TYR A 112 23.56 11.13 1.34
N GLN A 113 24.19 12.29 1.55
CA GLN A 113 25.04 12.50 2.71
C GLN A 113 24.16 12.81 3.92
N ILE A 114 24.32 12.03 4.98
CA ILE A 114 23.57 12.20 6.22
C ILE A 114 24.49 12.71 7.33
N LYS A 115 24.04 13.75 8.05
CA LYS A 115 24.67 14.23 9.28
C LYS A 115 23.64 14.25 10.40
N ILE A 116 23.98 13.63 11.53
CA ILE A 116 23.15 13.70 12.73
C ILE A 116 23.56 14.96 13.50
N VAL A 117 22.60 15.83 13.79
CA VAL A 117 22.83 17.08 14.52
C VAL A 117 21.78 17.16 15.62
N GLU A 118 22.24 17.04 16.87
CA GLU A 118 21.42 17.07 18.08
C GLU A 118 20.21 16.10 17.99
N LYS A 119 19.01 16.65 17.75
CA LYS A 119 17.73 15.95 17.67
C LYS A 119 17.17 15.90 16.23
N SER A 120 18.04 16.00 15.24
CA SER A 120 17.66 16.01 13.83
C SER A 120 18.63 15.24 12.93
N VAL A 121 18.10 14.80 11.79
CA VAL A 121 18.86 14.27 10.66
C VAL A 121 18.93 15.34 9.59
N GLN A 122 20.13 15.77 9.24
CA GLN A 122 20.39 16.62 8.10
C GLN A 122 20.75 15.77 6.89
N ILE A 123 20.13 16.06 5.76
CA ILE A 123 20.35 15.37 4.50
C ILE A 123 20.80 16.35 3.41
N VAL A 124 21.74 15.89 2.60
CA VAL A 124 22.23 16.59 1.40
C VAL A 124 22.30 15.58 0.25
N PRO A 125 21.67 15.85 -0.91
CA PRO A 125 21.84 15.03 -2.10
C PRO A 125 23.32 14.95 -2.50
N LYS A 126 23.88 13.75 -2.49
CA LYS A 126 25.27 13.53 -2.91
C LYS A 126 25.42 13.86 -4.40
N ASP A 127 26.58 14.39 -4.78
CA ASP A 127 26.92 14.74 -6.16
C ASP A 127 26.04 15.83 -6.81
N VAL A 128 25.25 16.55 -6.00
CA VAL A 128 24.46 17.70 -6.45
C VAL A 128 25.03 18.98 -5.87
N LEU A 129 25.93 19.61 -6.63
CA LEU A 129 26.45 20.93 -6.28
C LEU A 129 25.37 21.99 -6.52
N ILE A 130 25.09 22.80 -5.49
CA ILE A 130 24.09 23.88 -5.55
C ILE A 130 24.34 24.82 -6.74
N GLN A 131 25.62 25.07 -7.05
CA GLN A 131 26.05 25.94 -8.15
C GLN A 131 25.61 25.43 -9.53
N ASN A 132 25.40 24.12 -9.68
CA ASN A 132 25.02 23.49 -10.95
C ASN A 132 23.49 23.32 -11.07
N LEU A 133 22.72 23.74 -10.06
CA LEU A 133 21.27 23.65 -10.12
C LEU A 133 20.68 24.88 -10.81
N PRO A 134 19.70 24.69 -11.71
CA PRO A 134 18.98 25.82 -12.28
C PRO A 134 18.21 26.56 -11.17
N SER A 135 17.89 27.83 -11.41
CA SER A 135 17.03 28.60 -10.51
C SER A 135 15.67 27.90 -10.31
N PHE A 136 15.20 27.87 -9.07
CA PHE A 136 13.91 27.25 -8.74
C PHE A 136 12.76 28.03 -9.40
N GLN A 137 11.89 27.32 -10.12
CA GLN A 137 10.68 27.87 -10.71
C GLN A 137 9.43 27.36 -9.97
N PRO A 138 8.59 28.22 -9.38
CA PRO A 138 7.44 27.81 -8.57
C PRO A 138 6.41 26.91 -9.28
N PHE A 139 6.37 26.96 -10.61
CA PHE A 139 5.46 26.18 -11.45
C PHE A 139 6.18 25.15 -12.33
N ALA A 140 7.43 24.83 -12.01
CA ALA A 140 8.14 23.76 -12.72
C ALA A 140 7.40 22.43 -12.52
N HIS A 141 6.90 21.87 -13.61
CA HIS A 141 6.26 20.55 -13.61
C HIS A 141 7.26 19.40 -13.51
N GLN A 142 8.55 19.66 -13.80
CA GLN A 142 9.62 18.69 -13.86
C GLN A 142 10.76 19.08 -12.94
N LEU A 143 11.38 18.09 -12.30
CA LEU A 143 12.61 18.34 -11.55
C LEU A 143 13.77 18.54 -12.53
N PRO A 144 14.86 19.22 -12.10
CA PRO A 144 16.12 19.21 -12.80
C PRO A 144 16.55 17.79 -13.19
N SER A 145 17.16 17.66 -14.37
CA SER A 145 17.56 16.37 -14.95
C SER A 145 18.39 15.50 -14.00
N VAL A 146 19.24 16.13 -13.18
CA VAL A 146 20.04 15.46 -12.15
C VAL A 146 19.17 14.77 -11.10
N PHE A 147 18.07 15.38 -10.68
CA PHE A 147 17.14 14.75 -9.73
C PHE A 147 16.26 13.69 -10.41
N GLU A 148 15.80 13.94 -11.64
CA GLU A 148 15.02 12.94 -12.40
C GLU A 148 15.84 11.67 -12.67
N SER A 149 17.13 11.80 -12.97
CA SER A 149 18.01 10.64 -13.17
C SER A 149 18.22 9.84 -11.88
N ARG A 150 18.38 10.53 -10.74
CA ARG A 150 18.46 9.90 -9.40
C ARG A 150 17.17 9.16 -9.06
N ILE A 151 16.00 9.77 -9.28
CA ILE A 151 14.70 9.13 -9.05
C ILE A 151 14.53 7.91 -9.97
N THR A 152 14.94 8.02 -11.23
CA THR A 152 14.88 6.92 -12.20
C THR A 152 15.80 5.76 -11.78
N ARG A 153 16.99 6.04 -11.25
CA ARG A 153 17.88 5.02 -10.70
C ARG A 153 17.21 4.23 -9.58
N ILE A 154 16.61 4.91 -8.60
CA ILE A 154 15.88 4.25 -7.50
C ILE A 154 14.66 3.49 -8.02
N ARG A 155 13.88 4.07 -8.94
CA ARG A 155 12.73 3.41 -9.58
C ARG A 155 13.12 2.08 -10.23
N ASN A 156 14.26 2.04 -10.92
CA ASN A 156 14.76 0.84 -11.58
C ASN A 156 15.18 -0.25 -10.58
N ILE A 157 15.73 0.13 -9.42
CA ILE A 157 16.04 -0.82 -8.34
C ILE A 157 14.75 -1.42 -7.79
N LEU A 158 13.75 -0.57 -7.51
CA LEU A 158 12.44 -1.02 -7.04
C LEU A 158 11.74 -1.94 -8.04
N ASP A 159 11.79 -1.64 -9.34
CA ASP A 159 11.27 -2.51 -10.40
C ASP A 159 11.89 -3.90 -10.35
N LYS A 160 13.22 -3.98 -10.22
CA LYS A 160 13.92 -5.26 -10.14
C LYS A 160 13.47 -6.08 -8.93
N LEU A 161 13.27 -5.44 -7.77
CA LEU A 161 12.77 -6.13 -6.57
C LEU A 161 11.39 -6.75 -6.80
N VAL A 162 10.46 -6.01 -7.41
CA VAL A 162 9.12 -6.53 -7.71
C VAL A 162 9.18 -7.63 -8.78
N GLN A 163 10.00 -7.45 -9.81
CA GLN A 163 10.18 -8.43 -10.89
C GLN A 163 10.70 -9.77 -10.36
N ILE A 164 11.67 -9.78 -9.45
CA ILE A 164 12.17 -11.03 -8.85
C ILE A 164 11.03 -11.79 -8.14
N VAL A 165 10.20 -11.09 -7.38
CA VAL A 165 9.06 -11.69 -6.68
C VAL A 165 8.00 -12.18 -7.67
N HIS A 166 7.75 -11.42 -8.74
CA HIS A 166 6.83 -11.81 -9.81
C HIS A 166 7.31 -13.04 -10.57
N GLU A 167 8.60 -13.12 -10.90
CA GLU A 167 9.19 -14.28 -11.58
C GLU A 167 9.09 -15.55 -10.72
N ASN A 168 9.36 -15.44 -9.42
CA ASN A 168 9.16 -16.54 -8.49
C ASN A 168 7.69 -16.97 -8.41
N PHE A 169 6.77 -16.01 -8.42
CA PHE A 169 5.34 -16.31 -8.46
C PHE A 169 4.94 -17.06 -9.75
N LEU A 170 5.42 -16.62 -10.92
CA LEU A 170 5.18 -17.30 -12.19
C LEU A 170 5.71 -18.74 -12.18
N HIS A 171 6.86 -18.97 -11.55
CA HIS A 171 7.41 -20.30 -11.38
C HIS A 171 6.50 -21.20 -10.54
N ILE A 172 5.99 -20.70 -9.41
CA ILE A 172 5.09 -21.44 -8.50
C ILE A 172 3.79 -21.86 -9.21
N ILE A 173 3.25 -21.02 -10.10
CA ILE A 173 2.01 -21.31 -10.82
C ILE A 173 2.23 -22.00 -12.19
N ASN A 174 3.46 -22.38 -12.53
CA ASN A 174 3.86 -22.96 -13.82
C ASN A 174 3.43 -22.11 -15.04
N GLN A 175 3.66 -20.80 -14.98
CA GLN A 175 3.34 -19.85 -16.07
C GLN A 175 4.55 -18.99 -16.47
N GLN A 176 5.72 -19.61 -16.59
CA GLN A 176 6.96 -18.95 -16.99
C GLN A 176 6.82 -18.23 -18.35
N ASP A 177 6.00 -18.77 -19.26
CA ASP A 177 5.73 -18.19 -20.58
C ASP A 177 5.11 -16.78 -20.53
N PHE A 178 4.51 -16.39 -19.40
CA PHE A 178 4.00 -15.03 -19.20
C PHE A 178 5.13 -13.99 -19.10
N LYS A 179 6.37 -14.39 -18.79
CA LYS A 179 7.51 -13.50 -18.54
C LYS A 179 7.80 -12.58 -19.74
N GLU A 180 7.79 -13.12 -20.96
CA GLU A 180 8.06 -12.33 -22.17
C GLU A 180 7.01 -11.23 -22.37
N GLN A 181 5.74 -11.53 -22.08
CA GLN A 181 4.63 -10.61 -22.22
C GLN A 181 4.66 -9.54 -21.13
N SER A 182 4.95 -9.95 -19.90
CA SER A 182 5.21 -9.05 -18.77
C SER A 182 6.25 -8.00 -19.16
N MET A 183 7.37 -8.43 -19.75
CA MET A 183 8.44 -7.53 -20.22
C MET A 183 8.03 -6.58 -21.34
N LYS A 184 7.23 -7.08 -22.29
CA LYS A 184 6.79 -6.31 -23.46
C LYS A 184 5.73 -5.26 -23.13
N PHE A 185 4.77 -5.61 -22.28
CA PHE A 185 3.63 -4.75 -21.94
C PHE A 185 3.78 -4.04 -20.60
N LYS A 186 4.83 -4.36 -19.83
CA LYS A 186 5.06 -3.85 -18.47
C LYS A 186 3.91 -4.15 -17.51
N VAL A 187 3.39 -5.38 -17.55
CA VAL A 187 2.24 -5.83 -16.74
C VAL A 187 2.59 -7.04 -15.90
N TYR A 188 2.07 -7.09 -14.68
CA TYR A 188 2.14 -8.31 -13.86
C TYR A 188 1.03 -9.28 -14.19
N HIS A 189 1.23 -10.54 -13.79
CA HIS A 189 0.20 -11.56 -13.95
C HIS A 189 -1.06 -11.16 -13.14
N PRO A 190 -2.29 -11.34 -13.64
CA PRO A 190 -3.51 -10.84 -12.96
C PRO A 190 -3.74 -11.38 -11.54
N LYS A 191 -3.17 -12.54 -11.21
CA LYS A 191 -3.23 -13.15 -9.87
C LYS A 191 -2.04 -12.78 -8.97
N PHE A 192 -1.07 -12.02 -9.47
CA PHE A 192 0.06 -11.57 -8.68
C PHE A 192 -0.38 -10.44 -7.76
N ASP A 193 -0.25 -10.65 -6.44
CA ASP A 193 -0.46 -9.57 -5.47
C ASP A 193 0.85 -8.82 -5.23
N LEU A 194 0.85 -7.53 -5.54
CA LEU A 194 1.97 -6.61 -5.31
C LEU A 194 2.34 -6.49 -3.82
N ASN A 195 1.41 -6.78 -2.93
CA ASN A 195 1.64 -6.72 -1.49
C ASN A 195 2.54 -7.87 -0.98
N LEU A 196 2.78 -8.90 -1.80
CA LEU A 196 3.71 -9.99 -1.50
C LEU A 196 5.19 -9.56 -1.55
N VAL A 197 5.47 -8.41 -2.18
CA VAL A 197 6.84 -7.89 -2.26
C VAL A 197 7.29 -7.50 -0.85
N PRO A 198 8.45 -7.96 -0.37
CA PRO A 198 8.91 -7.69 1.00
C PRO A 198 9.23 -6.20 1.20
N ASP A 199 9.12 -5.76 2.45
CA ASP A 199 9.49 -4.40 2.83
C ASP A 199 11.00 -4.17 2.76
N ILE A 200 11.39 -2.92 2.50
CA ILE A 200 12.79 -2.51 2.54
C ILE A 200 13.14 -2.16 3.98
N LEU A 201 14.11 -2.89 4.55
CA LEU A 201 14.64 -2.57 5.86
C LEU A 201 15.44 -1.26 5.79
N PRO A 202 15.14 -0.26 6.64
CA PRO A 202 15.92 0.97 6.68
C PRO A 202 17.37 0.66 7.06
N GLN A 203 18.31 1.39 6.47
CA GLN A 203 19.67 1.40 7.00
C GLN A 203 19.63 1.92 8.44
N GLN A 204 20.22 1.18 9.36
CA GLN A 204 20.24 1.53 10.78
C GLN A 204 20.86 2.92 10.97
N VAL A 205 20.06 3.82 11.51
CA VAL A 205 20.52 5.07 12.09
C VAL A 205 20.87 4.75 13.55
N PRO A 206 21.97 5.27 14.11
CA PRO A 206 22.43 4.95 15.48
C PRO A 206 21.51 5.49 16.61
N LEU A 207 20.20 5.58 16.37
CA LEU A 207 19.19 6.11 17.28
C LEU A 207 17.88 5.33 17.10
N GLN A 208 17.33 4.82 18.20
CA GLN A 208 16.00 4.23 18.21
C GLN A 208 14.95 5.33 18.05
N ILE A 209 14.17 5.27 16.96
CA ILE A 209 13.20 6.31 16.59
C ILE A 209 11.84 6.10 17.28
N TYR A 210 11.47 4.86 17.57
CA TYR A 210 10.20 4.49 18.20
C TYR A 210 10.40 3.61 19.43
N THR A 211 9.52 3.78 20.41
CA THR A 211 9.58 3.05 21.68
C THR A 211 8.99 1.64 21.56
N GLU A 212 9.43 0.71 22.42
CA GLU A 212 8.81 -0.63 22.50
C GLU A 212 7.33 -0.55 22.92
N GLU A 213 6.94 0.44 23.72
CA GLU A 213 5.52 0.65 24.08
C GLU A 213 4.66 0.93 22.83
N GLN A 214 5.13 1.82 21.94
CA GLN A 214 4.44 2.09 20.67
C GLN A 214 4.32 0.86 19.80
N LYS A 215 5.33 -0.01 19.80
CA LYS A 215 5.32 -1.27 19.06
C LYS A 215 4.23 -2.22 19.57
N VAL A 216 4.14 -2.41 20.89
CA VAL A 216 3.11 -3.25 21.51
C VAL A 216 1.72 -2.69 21.24
N GLN A 217 1.53 -1.36 21.35
CA GLN A 217 0.27 -0.71 21.02
C GLN A 217 -0.16 -0.96 19.56
N LEU A 218 0.77 -0.85 18.61
CA LEU A 218 0.47 -1.12 17.20
C LEU A 218 0.18 -2.59 16.93
N GLN A 219 0.87 -3.51 17.59
CA GLN A 219 0.57 -4.95 17.50
C GLN A 219 -0.87 -5.24 17.95
N GLN A 220 -1.26 -4.71 19.11
CA GLN A 220 -2.64 -4.85 19.61
C GLN A 220 -3.66 -4.24 18.65
N ILE A 221 -3.36 -3.08 18.05
CA ILE A 221 -4.24 -2.45 17.05
C ILE A 221 -4.40 -3.35 15.82
N ILE A 222 -3.30 -3.88 15.27
CA ILE A 222 -3.32 -4.77 14.09
C ILE A 222 -4.13 -6.03 14.38
N GLU A 223 -3.89 -6.69 15.51
CA GLU A 223 -4.59 -7.89 15.94
C GLU A 223 -6.10 -7.65 16.02
N ASN A 224 -6.50 -6.58 16.71
CA ASN A 224 -7.91 -6.25 16.89
C ASN A 224 -8.59 -5.84 15.56
N ILE A 225 -7.88 -5.14 14.67
CA ILE A 225 -8.38 -4.83 13.32
C ILE A 225 -8.63 -6.14 12.57
N ILE A 226 -7.62 -7.01 12.42
CA ILE A 226 -7.76 -8.23 11.62
C ILE A 226 -8.85 -9.13 12.21
N GLN A 227 -8.89 -9.30 13.53
CA GLN A 227 -9.91 -10.09 14.21
C GLN A 227 -11.33 -9.56 13.94
N TYR A 228 -11.54 -8.24 13.99
CA TYR A 228 -12.84 -7.62 13.73
C TYR A 228 -13.33 -7.92 12.30
N PHE A 229 -12.48 -7.66 11.31
CA PHE A 229 -12.86 -7.83 9.91
C PHE A 229 -13.06 -9.30 9.55
N ASN A 230 -12.24 -10.21 10.10
CA ASN A 230 -12.41 -11.65 9.93
C ASN A 230 -13.73 -12.13 10.56
N LYS A 231 -14.02 -11.74 11.82
CA LYS A 231 -15.24 -12.14 12.51
C LYS A 231 -16.51 -11.65 11.81
N ARG A 232 -16.47 -10.47 11.20
CA ARG A 232 -17.62 -9.88 10.49
C ARG A 232 -17.64 -10.18 8.99
N ALA A 233 -16.64 -10.89 8.47
CA ALA A 233 -16.46 -11.16 7.04
C ALA A 233 -16.46 -9.93 6.11
N VAL A 234 -16.25 -8.72 6.64
CA VAL A 234 -16.22 -7.47 5.87
C VAL A 234 -14.79 -7.10 5.45
N SER A 235 -14.64 -6.27 4.41
CA SER A 235 -13.34 -5.68 4.01
C SER A 235 -13.26 -4.17 4.26
N PHE A 236 -14.36 -3.52 4.65
CA PHE A 236 -14.39 -2.08 4.88
C PHE A 236 -15.29 -1.69 6.06
N MET A 237 -15.02 -0.52 6.66
CA MET A 237 -15.87 0.08 7.69
C MET A 237 -15.65 1.60 7.79
N PHE A 238 -16.57 2.32 8.44
CA PHE A 238 -16.35 3.74 8.74
C PHE A 238 -15.24 3.94 9.76
N TYR A 239 -14.39 4.95 9.54
CA TYR A 239 -13.24 5.28 10.38
C TYR A 239 -13.63 5.49 11.84
N HIS A 240 -14.72 6.23 12.09
CA HIS A 240 -15.20 6.45 13.44
C HIS A 240 -15.59 5.15 14.16
N ASN A 241 -16.21 4.21 13.43
CA ASN A 241 -16.60 2.92 14.00
C ASN A 241 -15.37 2.09 14.35
N LEU A 242 -14.30 2.17 13.54
CA LEU A 242 -13.05 1.46 13.86
C LEU A 242 -12.44 2.02 15.14
N ILE A 243 -12.36 3.35 15.25
CA ILE A 243 -11.84 4.02 16.44
C ILE A 243 -12.63 3.60 17.69
N ASN A 244 -13.95 3.65 17.65
CA ASN A 244 -14.78 3.28 18.80
C ASN A 244 -14.62 1.80 19.16
N TYR A 245 -14.53 0.92 18.15
CA TYR A 245 -14.27 -0.50 18.39
C TYR A 245 -12.91 -0.70 19.08
N LEU A 246 -11.84 -0.09 18.57
CA LEU A 246 -10.50 -0.25 19.15
C LEU A 246 -10.41 0.33 20.57
N LEU A 247 -11.06 1.48 20.83
CA LEU A 247 -11.13 2.05 22.18
C LEU A 247 -11.91 1.18 23.18
N SER A 248 -12.80 0.30 22.71
CA SER A 248 -13.46 -0.70 23.55
C SER A 248 -12.57 -1.90 23.90
N LYS A 249 -11.40 -2.04 23.25
CA LYS A 249 -10.49 -3.18 23.37
C LYS A 249 -9.12 -2.82 23.92
N ILE A 250 -8.69 -1.59 23.68
CA ILE A 250 -7.36 -1.09 24.03
C ILE A 250 -7.55 0.18 24.85
N GLU A 251 -7.02 0.18 26.07
CA GLU A 251 -7.06 1.34 26.95
C GLU A 251 -6.11 2.43 26.42
N MET A 252 -6.68 3.43 25.75
CA MET A 252 -5.93 4.52 25.13
C MET A 252 -6.84 5.75 24.96
N ASN A 253 -6.27 6.96 24.96
CA ASN A 253 -7.01 8.15 24.58
C ASN A 253 -7.37 8.12 23.08
N LYS A 254 -8.57 8.57 22.72
CA LYS A 254 -9.02 8.77 21.33
C LYS A 254 -8.00 9.48 20.43
N ASP A 255 -7.37 10.56 20.89
CA ASP A 255 -6.38 11.30 20.11
C ASP A 255 -5.10 10.49 19.86
N GLN A 256 -4.69 9.68 20.84
CA GLN A 256 -3.57 8.75 20.68
C GLN A 256 -3.94 7.63 19.71
N MET A 257 -5.14 7.04 19.83
CA MET A 257 -5.64 6.01 18.91
C MET A 257 -5.66 6.51 17.47
N VAL A 258 -6.18 7.73 17.26
CA VAL A 258 -6.19 8.39 15.95
C VAL A 258 -4.76 8.55 15.42
N LYS A 259 -3.81 9.02 16.24
CA LYS A 259 -2.40 9.17 15.83
C LYS A 259 -1.78 7.82 15.47
N GLN A 260 -2.03 6.77 16.24
CA GLN A 260 -1.50 5.43 15.97
C GLN A 260 -2.07 4.83 14.69
N ILE A 261 -3.37 4.97 14.42
CA ILE A 261 -3.97 4.50 13.16
C ILE A 261 -3.42 5.28 11.96
N HIS A 262 -3.30 6.60 12.06
CA HIS A 262 -2.69 7.40 10.99
C HIS A 262 -1.23 7.03 10.76
N PHE A 263 -0.52 6.66 11.82
CA PHE A 263 0.84 6.18 11.72
C PHE A 263 0.89 4.82 11.04
N LEU A 264 0.06 3.86 11.47
CA LEU A 264 -0.08 2.53 10.88
C LEU A 264 -0.38 2.59 9.38
N MET A 265 -1.32 3.45 8.97
CA MET A 265 -1.63 3.68 7.56
C MET A 265 -0.45 4.21 6.73
N LYS A 266 0.48 4.94 7.35
CA LYS A 266 1.68 5.44 6.67
C LYS A 266 2.74 4.35 6.53
N ILE A 267 2.96 3.54 7.57
CA ILE A 267 3.98 2.49 7.56
C ILE A 267 3.53 1.22 6.83
N GLN A 268 2.22 0.95 6.78
CA GLN A 268 1.63 -0.24 6.14
C GLN A 268 0.45 0.15 5.25
N PRO A 269 0.69 0.95 4.18
CA PRO A 269 -0.36 1.42 3.29
C PRO A 269 -1.03 0.29 2.48
N ASP A 270 -0.33 -0.83 2.31
CA ASP A 270 -0.85 -2.03 1.64
C ASP A 270 -1.87 -2.78 2.52
N PHE A 271 -1.79 -2.61 3.84
CA PHE A 271 -2.69 -3.24 4.81
C PHE A 271 -3.94 -2.41 5.08
N LEU A 272 -3.79 -1.12 5.36
CA LEU A 272 -4.87 -0.26 5.85
C LEU A 272 -4.98 1.02 5.01
N GLN A 273 -6.09 1.17 4.29
CA GLN A 273 -6.31 2.27 3.34
C GLN A 273 -7.57 3.07 3.64
N ILE A 274 -7.57 4.37 3.28
CA ILE A 274 -8.79 5.19 3.26
C ILE A 274 -9.17 5.45 1.81
N THR A 275 -10.39 5.04 1.43
CA THR A 275 -10.88 5.11 0.05
C THR A 275 -11.60 6.41 -0.29
N ASN A 276 -11.86 7.28 0.69
CA ASN A 276 -12.53 8.58 0.46
C ASN A 276 -11.51 9.73 0.41
N GLN A 277 -10.90 9.95 -0.75
CA GLN A 277 -9.91 11.03 -1.01
C GLN A 277 -10.53 12.35 -1.48
N LYS A 278 -11.86 12.46 -1.69
CA LYS A 278 -12.47 13.75 -2.06
C LYS A 278 -12.36 14.72 -0.87
N LYS A 279 -11.67 15.83 -1.12
CA LYS A 279 -11.24 16.86 -0.16
C LYS A 279 -12.30 17.20 0.91
N GLU A 280 -11.85 17.06 2.15
CA GLU A 280 -12.13 17.91 3.32
C GLU A 280 -13.46 17.95 4.06
N GLN A 281 -14.62 17.52 3.58
CA GLN A 281 -15.81 18.02 4.30
C GLN A 281 -16.25 17.27 5.57
N LEU A 282 -16.00 15.97 5.77
CA LEU A 282 -16.37 15.31 7.04
C LEU A 282 -15.48 14.08 7.35
N ARG A 283 -14.64 14.16 8.39
CA ARG A 283 -13.88 13.00 8.96
C ARG A 283 -14.78 11.80 9.30
N VAL A 284 -16.08 12.03 9.47
CA VAL A 284 -17.11 11.03 9.82
C VAL A 284 -17.41 10.06 8.66
N LYS A 285 -17.09 10.41 7.41
CA LYS A 285 -17.40 9.60 6.21
C LYS A 285 -16.21 8.84 5.62
N TRP A 286 -15.08 8.80 6.31
CA TRP A 286 -13.93 8.03 5.85
C TRP A 286 -14.24 6.54 5.93
N ILE A 287 -14.05 5.84 4.82
CA ILE A 287 -14.15 4.38 4.75
C ILE A 287 -12.72 3.86 4.82
N ILE A 288 -12.46 3.06 5.84
CA ILE A 288 -11.23 2.28 5.97
C ILE A 288 -11.46 0.94 5.29
N GLN A 289 -10.51 0.53 4.46
CA GLN A 289 -10.45 -0.77 3.84
C GLN A 289 -9.20 -1.52 4.31
N ILE A 290 -9.34 -2.82 4.54
CA ILE A 290 -8.19 -3.70 4.80
C ILE A 290 -7.92 -4.59 3.60
N ASN A 291 -6.66 -4.99 3.42
CA ASN A 291 -6.34 -6.13 2.58
C ASN A 291 -6.72 -7.43 3.31
N LYS A 292 -7.72 -8.18 2.79
CA LYS A 292 -8.18 -9.46 3.36
C LYS A 292 -7.12 -10.56 3.33
N GLN A 293 -6.09 -10.43 2.51
CA GLN A 293 -4.97 -11.37 2.45
C GLN A 293 -3.92 -11.12 3.55
N SER A 294 -4.02 -9.99 4.28
CA SER A 294 -3.12 -9.68 5.38
C SER A 294 -3.40 -10.57 6.60
N THR A 295 -2.39 -11.34 7.01
CA THR A 295 -2.40 -12.10 8.27
C THR A 295 -1.77 -11.28 9.40
N VAL A 296 -2.14 -11.57 10.65
CA VAL A 296 -1.54 -10.94 11.84
C VAL A 296 -0.03 -11.12 11.82
N GLU A 297 0.45 -12.35 11.59
CA GLU A 297 1.87 -12.67 11.54
C GLU A 297 2.63 -11.85 10.50
N ASN A 298 2.09 -11.74 9.27
CA ASN A 298 2.71 -10.96 8.20
C ASN A 298 2.78 -9.47 8.60
N GLN A 299 1.68 -8.90 9.10
CA GLN A 299 1.65 -7.49 9.48
C GLN A 299 2.56 -7.18 10.68
N ILE A 300 2.65 -8.07 11.67
CA ILE A 300 3.59 -7.92 12.79
C ILE A 300 5.04 -8.06 12.30
N GLN A 301 5.32 -8.98 11.38
CA GLN A 301 6.65 -9.12 10.80
C GLN A 301 7.05 -7.90 9.97
N GLN A 302 6.10 -7.25 9.29
CA GLN A 302 6.34 -5.98 8.59
C GLN A 302 6.59 -4.82 9.56
N LEU A 303 5.89 -4.78 10.71
CA LEU A 303 6.13 -3.75 11.74
C LEU A 303 7.58 -3.73 12.23
N LYS A 304 8.19 -4.91 12.34
CA LYS A 304 9.59 -5.05 12.78
C LYS A 304 10.53 -4.13 12.02
N THR A 305 10.33 -3.99 10.70
CA THR A 305 11.09 -3.08 9.83
C THR A 305 11.24 -1.65 10.36
N TYR A 306 10.29 -1.16 11.17
CA TYR A 306 10.24 0.23 11.62
C TYR A 306 10.74 0.44 13.06
N PHE A 307 11.02 -0.62 13.81
CA PHE A 307 11.34 -0.57 15.24
C PHE A 307 12.72 -1.16 15.62
N TYR A 308 13.55 -1.53 14.63
CA TYR A 308 14.90 -2.10 14.82
C TYR A 308 16.05 -1.15 14.45
#